data_AF-A0A537K1Q8-F1
#
_entry.id   AF-A0A537K1Q8-F1
#
_cell.length_a   1.000
_cell.length_b   1.000
_cell.length_c   1.000
_cell.angle_alpha   90.00
_cell.angle_beta   90.00
_cell.angle_gamma   90.00
#
_symmetry.space_group_name_H-M   'P 1'
#
loop_
_entity.id
_entity.type
_entity.pdbx_description
1 polymer ?
#
loop_
_entity_poly.entity_id
_entity_poly.type
_entity_poly.pdbx_seq_one_letter_code
_entity_poly.pdbx_strand_id
1 'polypeptide(L)'
;MRLRYALSRLSRPAARRAFGRGWLGACLAGALASLWLFGQDHLFFITAIWLLCVFAPVRIAVEVLETRGPRMRRELRRALLARAERYTTREDVGLMVETLFARDVRLPRLAPPDLEPKVIDAAARVSDRAFRGGEGPAGVLRAIATCTAVLQRWMGVIAAGETTGAVWTAPAAAGPADLAGPAAAVDGAGPAALWDPSASVQDQWVSLRAVAGLAALAKTLTAVYEDSTGTPWAGGGPLRALAEAAMDYADQVGLRLDGPPWEDIEGVPPAALGLDRLGRLAAAWLTFCAAPSPAPRRLRAFVELLTG
;
A
#
# COMPACT_ATOMS: atom_id res chain seq x y z
N MET A 1 19.16 -15.72 3.28
CA MET A 1 17.95 -14.95 3.70
C MET A 1 16.79 -15.11 2.72
N ARG A 2 17.01 -14.97 1.40
CA ARG A 2 16.06 -15.24 0.31
C ARG A 2 15.04 -16.37 0.52
N LEU A 3 15.50 -17.58 0.89
CA LEU A 3 14.59 -18.72 1.12
C LEU A 3 13.67 -18.50 2.33
N ARG A 4 14.21 -18.02 3.46
CA ARG A 4 13.44 -17.76 4.68
C ARG A 4 12.45 -16.59 4.50
N TYR A 5 12.82 -15.59 3.71
CA TYR A 5 11.96 -14.47 3.35
C TYR A 5 10.87 -14.86 2.34
N ALA A 6 11.20 -15.71 1.35
CA ALA A 6 10.20 -16.29 0.45
C ALA A 6 9.18 -17.16 1.22
N LEU A 7 9.67 -17.94 2.19
CA LEU A 7 8.83 -18.74 3.09
C LEU A 7 7.99 -17.88 4.04
N SER A 8 8.49 -16.72 4.51
CA SER A 8 7.68 -15.78 5.29
C SER A 8 6.64 -15.04 4.44
N ARG A 9 6.92 -14.79 3.15
CA ARG A 9 5.90 -14.29 2.21
C ARG A 9 4.80 -15.32 1.95
N LEU A 10 5.17 -16.60 1.86
CA LEU A 10 4.23 -17.72 1.75
C LEU A 10 3.38 -17.91 3.01
N SER A 11 3.67 -17.27 4.14
CA SER A 11 2.76 -17.28 5.29
C SER A 11 1.59 -16.28 5.14
N ARG A 12 1.60 -15.39 4.14
CA ARG A 12 0.51 -14.42 3.92
C ARG A 12 -0.67 -15.10 3.20
N PRO A 13 -1.93 -14.91 3.66
CA PRO A 13 -3.11 -15.56 3.07
C PRO A 13 -3.26 -15.32 1.56
N ALA A 14 -3.02 -14.09 1.11
CA ALA A 14 -3.13 -13.72 -0.31
C ALA A 14 -2.03 -14.37 -1.18
N ALA A 15 -0.79 -14.42 -0.68
CA ALA A 15 0.32 -15.07 -1.36
C ALA A 15 0.12 -16.59 -1.47
N ARG A 16 -0.52 -17.22 -0.47
CA ARG A 16 -0.88 -18.64 -0.50
C ARG A 16 -1.95 -18.96 -1.54
N ARG A 17 -2.99 -18.12 -1.65
CA ARG A 17 -4.03 -18.30 -2.68
C ARG A 17 -3.47 -18.09 -4.09
N ALA A 18 -2.55 -17.14 -4.26
CA ALA A 18 -1.86 -16.95 -5.53
C ALA A 18 -0.91 -18.11 -5.86
N PHE A 19 -0.11 -18.56 -4.89
CA PHE A 19 0.79 -19.70 -5.05
C PHE A 19 0.03 -21.00 -5.31
N GLY A 20 -1.04 -21.27 -4.55
CA GLY A 20 -1.87 -22.46 -4.73
C GLY A 20 -2.53 -22.51 -6.12
N ARG A 21 -3.03 -21.38 -6.63
CA ARG A 21 -3.58 -21.29 -7.99
C ARG A 21 -2.51 -21.46 -9.06
N GLY A 22 -1.35 -20.82 -8.90
CA GLY A 22 -0.23 -20.95 -9.85
C GLY A 22 0.35 -22.36 -9.89
N TRP A 23 0.52 -22.99 -8.72
CA TRP A 23 1.03 -24.36 -8.60
C TRP A 23 0.05 -25.39 -9.14
N LEU A 24 -1.25 -25.22 -8.89
CA LEU A 24 -2.28 -26.05 -9.51
C LEU A 24 -2.24 -25.93 -11.04
N GLY A 25 -2.12 -24.70 -11.57
CA GLY A 25 -1.96 -24.46 -13.00
C GLY A 25 -0.72 -25.15 -13.58
N ALA A 26 0.42 -25.09 -12.89
CA ALA A 26 1.64 -25.79 -13.29
C ALA A 26 1.47 -27.32 -13.28
N CYS A 27 0.79 -27.86 -12.27
CA CYS A 27 0.50 -29.31 -12.20
C CYS A 27 -0.45 -29.75 -13.32
N LEU A 28 -1.48 -28.95 -13.63
CA LEU A 28 -2.39 -29.23 -14.74
C LEU A 28 -1.68 -29.15 -16.10
N ALA A 29 -0.80 -28.16 -16.28
CA ALA A 29 0.01 -28.04 -17.50
C ALA A 29 0.97 -29.23 -17.64
N GLY A 30 1.61 -29.65 -16.55
CA GLY A 30 2.47 -30.84 -16.52
C GLY A 30 1.70 -32.12 -16.82
N ALA A 31 0.48 -32.27 -16.28
CA ALA A 31 -0.40 -33.40 -16.57
C ALA A 31 -0.85 -33.44 -18.03
N LEU A 32 -1.22 -32.29 -18.61
CA LEU A 32 -1.58 -32.18 -20.03
C LEU A 32 -0.41 -32.49 -20.95
N ALA A 33 0.78 -31.97 -20.65
CA ALA A 33 2.00 -32.28 -21.41
C ALA A 33 2.34 -33.78 -21.35
N SER A 34 2.16 -34.40 -20.18
CA SER A 34 2.36 -35.83 -19.99
C SER A 34 1.33 -36.65 -20.78
N LEU A 35 0.05 -36.24 -20.75
CA LEU A 35 -1.02 -36.87 -21.54
C LEU A 35 -0.75 -36.79 -23.05
N TRP A 36 -0.18 -35.67 -23.51
CA TRP A 36 0.17 -35.49 -24.92
C TRP A 36 1.31 -36.41 -25.38
N LEU A 37 2.26 -36.69 -24.49
CA LEU A 37 3.41 -37.56 -24.77
C LEU A 37 3.10 -39.06 -24.64
N PHE A 38 2.27 -39.43 -23.65
CA PHE A 38 2.04 -40.84 -23.27
C PHE A 38 0.66 -41.37 -23.70
N GLY A 39 -0.24 -40.52 -24.19
CA GLY A 39 -1.57 -40.92 -24.65
C GLY A 39 -2.63 -41.01 -23.55
N GLN A 40 -3.90 -41.08 -23.96
CA GLN A 40 -5.06 -41.02 -23.06
C GLN A 40 -5.26 -42.27 -22.21
N ASP A 41 -4.70 -43.42 -22.63
CA ASP A 41 -4.82 -44.69 -21.91
C ASP A 41 -4.18 -44.64 -20.50
N HIS A 42 -3.28 -43.68 -20.28
CA HIS A 42 -2.58 -43.46 -19.00
C HIS A 42 -3.16 -42.31 -18.17
N LEU A 43 -4.35 -41.79 -18.51
CA LEU A 43 -4.93 -40.61 -17.87
C LEU A 43 -5.03 -40.73 -16.36
N PHE A 44 -5.49 -41.88 -15.85
CA PHE A 44 -5.58 -42.11 -14.41
C PHE A 44 -4.21 -42.03 -13.72
N PHE A 45 -3.19 -42.69 -14.28
CA PHE A 45 -1.85 -42.73 -13.70
C PHE A 45 -1.16 -41.37 -13.72
N ILE A 46 -1.26 -40.65 -14.85
CA ILE A 46 -0.68 -39.31 -15.00
C ILE A 46 -1.35 -38.34 -14.02
N THR A 47 -2.68 -38.38 -13.91
CA THR A 47 -3.42 -37.50 -13.01
C THR A 47 -3.10 -37.83 -11.54
N ALA A 48 -2.97 -39.11 -11.19
CA ALA A 48 -2.57 -39.55 -9.86
C ALA A 48 -1.16 -39.07 -9.48
N ILE A 49 -0.18 -39.16 -10.38
CA ILE A 49 1.18 -38.64 -10.12
C ILE A 49 1.15 -37.13 -9.87
N TRP A 50 0.51 -36.37 -10.75
CA TRP A 50 0.52 -34.91 -10.63
C TRP A 50 -0.28 -34.39 -9.43
N LEU A 51 -1.42 -35.00 -9.11
CA LEU A 51 -2.24 -34.57 -7.98
C LEU A 51 -1.75 -35.13 -6.63
N LEU A 52 -1.43 -36.42 -6.57
CA LEU A 52 -1.11 -37.10 -5.32
C LEU A 52 0.38 -37.03 -4.97
N CYS A 53 1.26 -37.18 -5.96
CA CYS A 53 2.70 -37.24 -5.72
C CYS A 53 3.40 -35.89 -5.86
N VAL A 54 2.85 -34.94 -6.62
CA VAL A 54 3.45 -33.62 -6.84
C VAL A 54 2.67 -32.52 -6.11
N PHE A 55 1.36 -32.43 -6.32
CA PHE A 55 0.56 -31.35 -5.75
C PHE A 55 0.33 -31.51 -4.24
N ALA A 56 -0.14 -32.68 -3.78
CA ALA A 56 -0.47 -32.89 -2.37
C ALA A 56 0.72 -32.69 -1.42
N PRO A 57 1.95 -33.20 -1.69
CA PRO A 57 3.08 -33.00 -0.78
C PRO A 57 3.50 -31.54 -0.68
N VAL A 58 3.47 -30.80 -1.79
CA VAL A 58 3.76 -29.35 -1.80
C VAL A 58 2.67 -28.58 -1.06
N ARG A 59 1.40 -28.96 -1.20
CA ARG A 59 0.28 -28.36 -0.46
C ARG A 59 0.43 -28.58 1.05
N ILE A 60 0.71 -29.82 1.46
CA ILE A 60 0.93 -30.21 2.85
C ILE A 60 2.14 -29.45 3.41
N ALA A 61 3.24 -29.34 2.66
CA ALA A 61 4.40 -28.57 3.09
C ALA A 61 4.06 -27.09 3.34
N VAL A 62 3.28 -26.45 2.45
CA VAL A 62 2.81 -25.06 2.60
C VAL A 62 1.88 -24.90 3.82
N GLU A 63 1.08 -25.91 4.13
CA GLU A 63 0.17 -25.92 5.27
C GLU A 63 0.91 -26.16 6.60
N VAL A 64 1.94 -27.02 6.62
CA VAL A 64 2.85 -27.14 7.76
C VAL A 64 3.60 -25.82 8.02
N LEU A 65 3.93 -25.08 6.96
CA LEU A 65 4.47 -23.72 7.05
C LEU A 65 3.50 -22.71 7.69
N GLU A 66 2.20 -22.98 7.75
CA GLU A 66 1.23 -22.16 8.49
C GLU A 66 1.45 -22.26 10.00
N THR A 67 1.70 -23.47 10.51
CA THR A 67 1.94 -23.68 11.95
C THR A 67 3.28 -23.11 12.40
N ARG A 68 4.31 -23.17 11.54
CA ARG A 68 5.67 -22.70 11.85
C ARG A 68 5.97 -21.27 11.41
N GLY A 69 5.20 -20.73 10.46
CA GLY A 69 5.38 -19.40 9.88
C GLY A 69 5.40 -18.26 10.91
N PRO A 70 4.44 -18.18 11.85
CA PRO A 70 4.44 -17.16 12.89
C PRO A 70 5.67 -17.22 13.79
N ARG A 71 6.13 -18.44 14.13
CA ARG A 71 7.33 -18.65 14.97
C ARG A 71 8.59 -18.22 14.23
N MET A 72 8.76 -18.66 12.99
CA MET A 72 9.91 -18.29 12.15
C MET A 72 9.94 -16.79 11.87
N ARG A 73 8.78 -16.15 11.69
CA ARG A 73 8.67 -14.69 11.52
C ARG A 73 9.02 -13.94 12.79
N ARG A 74 8.62 -14.42 13.98
CA ARG A 74 9.03 -13.86 15.28
C ARG A 74 10.54 -14.00 15.51
N GLU A 75 11.14 -15.11 15.08
CA GLU A 75 12.59 -15.33 15.18
C GLU A 75 13.37 -14.42 14.22
N LEU A 76 12.94 -14.31 12.96
CA LEU A 76 13.51 -13.38 12.00
C LEU A 76 13.40 -11.92 12.48
N ARG A 77 12.23 -11.52 12.99
CA ARG A 77 12.02 -10.17 13.54
C ARG A 77 12.95 -9.89 14.72
N ARG A 78 13.08 -10.82 15.67
CA ARG A 78 13.99 -10.67 16.82
C ARG A 78 15.45 -10.57 16.38
N ALA A 79 15.87 -11.45 15.47
CA ALA A 79 17.23 -11.43 14.94
C ALA A 79 17.55 -10.15 14.16
N LEU A 80 16.54 -9.55 13.50
CA LEU A 80 16.70 -8.36 12.67
C LEU A 80 16.69 -7.08 13.51
N LEU A 81 15.87 -6.99 14.55
CA LEU A 81 15.89 -5.89 15.52
C LEU A 81 17.23 -5.79 16.28
N ALA A 82 17.90 -6.92 16.49
CA ALA A 82 19.21 -6.96 17.15
C ALA A 82 20.38 -6.49 16.25
N ARG A 83 20.15 -6.25 14.95
CA ARG A 83 21.20 -5.87 13.99
C ARG A 83 21.22 -4.35 13.78
N ALA A 84 22.42 -3.79 13.68
CA ALA A 84 22.64 -2.40 13.28
C ALA A 84 22.36 -2.19 11.77
N GLU A 85 22.62 -3.19 10.93
CA GLU A 85 22.53 -3.10 9.46
C GLU A 85 21.14 -3.45 8.89
N ARG A 86 20.08 -3.26 9.69
CA ARG A 86 18.72 -3.73 9.37
C ARG A 86 18.02 -3.04 8.18
N TYR A 87 18.62 -1.99 7.62
CA TYR A 87 18.13 -1.28 6.42
C TYR A 87 19.02 -1.46 5.18
N THR A 88 19.98 -2.39 5.20
CA THR A 88 20.95 -2.59 4.09
C THR A 88 20.37 -3.40 2.93
N THR A 89 19.54 -4.41 3.21
CA THR A 89 18.96 -5.27 2.17
C THR A 89 17.49 -4.97 1.97
N ARG A 90 17.02 -5.09 0.72
CA ARG A 90 15.62 -4.88 0.35
C ARG A 90 14.64 -5.79 1.10
N GLU A 91 15.09 -7.02 1.40
CA GLU A 91 14.30 -7.99 2.16
C GLU A 91 14.14 -7.55 3.61
N ASP A 92 15.21 -7.05 4.22
CA ASP A 92 15.22 -6.57 5.61
C ASP A 92 14.40 -5.30 5.77
N VAL A 93 14.51 -4.36 4.82
CA VAL A 93 13.66 -3.15 4.76
C VAL A 93 12.18 -3.53 4.71
N GLY A 94 11.81 -4.49 3.85
CA GLY A 94 10.42 -4.98 3.76
C GLY A 94 9.91 -5.59 5.06
N LEU A 95 10.73 -6.40 5.73
CA LEU A 95 10.42 -6.99 7.03
C LEU A 95 10.28 -5.95 8.15
N MET A 96 11.13 -4.92 8.15
CA MET A 96 11.07 -3.82 9.11
C MET A 96 9.82 -2.96 8.92
N VAL A 97 9.53 -2.57 7.69
CA VAL A 97 8.31 -1.81 7.37
C VAL A 97 7.07 -2.57 7.81
N GLU A 98 6.97 -3.86 7.49
CA GLU A 98 5.84 -4.69 7.91
C GLU A 98 5.76 -4.81 9.44
N THR A 99 6.91 -4.87 10.11
CA THR A 99 7.04 -4.92 11.58
C THR A 99 6.56 -3.64 12.26
N LEU A 100 6.93 -2.49 11.71
CA LEU A 100 6.60 -1.16 12.22
C LEU A 100 5.14 -0.82 11.92
N PHE A 101 4.66 -1.12 10.70
CA PHE A 101 3.24 -0.98 10.33
C PHE A 101 2.35 -1.73 11.32
N ALA A 102 2.65 -3.01 11.58
CA ALA A 102 1.84 -3.83 12.49
C ALA A 102 1.90 -3.38 13.96
N ARG A 103 2.91 -2.60 14.35
CA ARG A 103 3.05 -2.04 15.70
C ARG A 103 2.27 -0.74 15.84
N ASP A 104 2.40 0.15 14.86
CA ASP A 104 2.05 1.57 15.01
C ASP A 104 0.77 1.96 14.24
N VAL A 105 0.33 1.16 13.26
CA VAL A 105 -0.82 1.51 12.41
C VAL A 105 -2.05 0.67 12.76
N ARG A 106 -3.17 1.35 12.94
CA ARG A 106 -4.53 0.78 12.99
C ARG A 106 -5.31 1.37 11.84
N LEU A 107 -5.71 0.53 10.89
CA LEU A 107 -6.51 0.98 9.76
C LEU A 107 -7.98 1.15 10.18
N PRO A 108 -8.69 2.14 9.61
CA PRO A 108 -10.11 2.36 9.88
C PRO A 108 -10.98 1.21 9.34
N ARG A 109 -12.24 1.13 9.79
CA ARG A 109 -13.18 0.06 9.41
C ARG A 109 -13.51 0.10 7.91
N LEU A 110 -13.48 1.28 7.31
CA LEU A 110 -13.67 1.46 5.87
C LEU A 110 -12.54 0.84 5.02
N ALA A 111 -11.37 0.55 5.60
CA ALA A 111 -10.21 0.07 4.87
C ALA A 111 -10.46 -1.34 4.28
N PRO A 112 -10.26 -1.52 2.96
CA PRO A 112 -10.38 -2.83 2.35
C PRO A 112 -9.20 -3.72 2.76
N PRO A 113 -9.36 -5.06 2.72
CA PRO A 113 -8.33 -6.00 3.17
C PRO A 113 -7.02 -5.95 2.37
N ASP A 114 -7.03 -5.32 1.19
CA ASP A 114 -5.85 -5.14 0.35
C ASP A 114 -5.14 -3.79 0.55
N LEU A 115 -5.66 -2.89 1.42
CA LEU A 115 -5.01 -1.61 1.70
C LEU A 115 -3.72 -1.78 2.52
N GLU A 116 -3.73 -2.61 3.55
CA GLU A 116 -2.55 -2.94 4.35
C GLU A 116 -1.34 -3.35 3.49
N PRO A 117 -1.44 -4.39 2.62
CA PRO A 117 -0.29 -4.79 1.80
C PRO A 117 0.14 -3.71 0.81
N LYS A 118 -0.76 -2.84 0.35
CA LYS A 118 -0.42 -1.70 -0.52
C LYS A 118 0.41 -0.65 0.22
N VAL A 119 0.03 -0.30 1.45
CA VAL A 119 0.78 0.65 2.29
C VAL A 119 2.16 0.07 2.63
N ILE A 120 2.23 -1.20 3.02
CA ILE A 120 3.50 -1.89 3.30
C ILE A 120 4.40 -1.91 2.07
N ASP A 121 3.88 -2.26 0.89
CA ASP A 121 4.67 -2.29 -0.35
C ASP A 121 5.15 -0.88 -0.75
N ALA A 122 4.33 0.15 -0.52
CA ALA A 122 4.72 1.54 -0.77
C ALA A 122 5.82 2.01 0.19
N ALA A 123 5.62 1.87 1.50
CA ALA A 123 6.60 2.22 2.51
C ALA A 123 7.93 1.48 2.28
N ALA A 124 7.88 0.17 1.99
CA ALA A 124 9.08 -0.61 1.71
C ALA A 124 9.84 -0.10 0.48
N ARG A 125 9.15 0.30 -0.60
CA ARG A 125 9.83 0.85 -1.79
C ARG A 125 10.38 2.24 -1.57
N VAL A 126 9.69 3.09 -0.84
CA VAL A 126 10.16 4.44 -0.48
C VAL A 126 11.41 4.33 0.39
N SER A 127 11.36 3.52 1.44
CA SER A 127 12.51 3.28 2.32
C SER A 127 13.68 2.64 1.58
N ASP A 128 13.45 1.58 0.80
CA ASP A 128 14.50 0.91 0.01
C ASP A 128 15.19 1.90 -0.95
N ARG A 129 14.41 2.77 -1.60
CA ARG A 129 14.96 3.83 -2.47
C ARG A 129 15.76 4.86 -1.70
N ALA A 130 15.29 5.32 -0.53
CA ALA A 130 16.00 6.30 0.29
C ALA A 130 17.35 5.75 0.78
N PHE A 131 17.36 4.53 1.34
CA PHE A 131 18.59 3.91 1.86
C PHE A 131 19.56 3.51 0.76
N ARG A 132 19.08 2.96 -0.36
CA ARG A 132 19.97 2.55 -1.48
C ARG A 132 20.40 3.71 -2.37
N GLY A 133 19.61 4.78 -2.43
CA GLY A 133 19.94 6.00 -3.16
C GLY A 133 20.97 6.88 -2.45
N GLY A 134 21.42 6.51 -1.24
CA GLY A 134 22.41 7.24 -0.46
C GLY A 134 21.85 8.41 0.37
N GLU A 135 20.56 8.72 0.24
CA GLU A 135 19.91 9.76 1.06
C GLU A 135 19.64 9.30 2.50
N GLY A 136 19.51 7.98 2.70
CA GLY A 136 19.30 7.37 4.01
C GLY A 136 18.06 7.94 4.74
N PRO A 137 18.17 8.25 6.05
CA PRO A 137 17.07 8.82 6.82
C PRO A 137 16.55 10.16 6.27
N ALA A 138 17.40 10.98 5.63
CA ALA A 138 16.97 12.26 5.07
C ALA A 138 15.98 12.09 3.91
N GLY A 139 16.16 11.07 3.07
CA GLY A 139 15.22 10.73 2.00
C GLY A 139 13.87 10.24 2.54
N VAL A 140 13.89 9.48 3.63
CA VAL A 140 12.66 9.09 4.35
C VAL A 140 11.96 10.32 4.91
N LEU A 141 12.69 11.24 5.54
CA LEU A 141 12.13 12.48 6.09
C LEU A 141 11.48 13.37 5.01
N ARG A 142 12.10 13.47 3.83
CA ARG A 142 11.51 14.20 2.68
C ARG A 142 10.21 13.55 2.21
N ALA A 143 10.18 12.22 2.13
CA ALA A 143 8.97 11.48 1.75
C ALA A 143 7.86 11.66 2.81
N ILE A 144 8.20 11.65 4.10
CA ILE A 144 7.28 11.95 5.20
C ILE A 144 6.66 13.34 5.00
N ALA A 145 7.48 14.39 4.88
CA ALA A 145 7.00 15.76 4.71
C ALA A 145 6.08 15.91 3.48
N THR A 146 6.43 15.23 2.39
CA THR A 146 5.62 15.24 1.17
C THR A 146 4.28 14.53 1.36
N CYS A 147 4.26 13.34 1.96
CA CYS A 147 3.04 12.62 2.29
C CYS A 147 2.14 13.44 3.24
N THR A 148 2.72 14.09 4.24
CA THR A 148 2.01 14.95 5.19
C THR A 148 1.34 16.13 4.51
N ALA A 149 2.03 16.84 3.62
CA ALA A 149 1.44 17.97 2.90
C ALA A 149 0.32 17.54 1.95
N VAL A 150 0.47 16.39 1.28
CA VAL A 150 -0.61 15.81 0.48
C VAL A 150 -1.81 15.46 1.37
N LEU A 151 -1.57 14.84 2.53
CA LEU A 151 -2.61 14.47 3.48
C LEU A 151 -3.38 15.68 4.00
N GLN A 152 -2.70 16.70 4.53
CA GLN A 152 -3.33 17.92 5.04
C GLN A 152 -4.17 18.60 3.97
N ARG A 153 -3.63 18.73 2.75
CA ARG A 153 -4.35 19.34 1.64
C ARG A 153 -5.60 18.54 1.27
N TRP A 154 -5.48 17.22 1.18
CA TRP A 154 -6.60 16.35 0.81
C TRP A 154 -7.70 16.38 1.88
N MET A 155 -7.33 16.34 3.16
CA MET A 155 -8.27 16.49 4.28
C MET A 155 -9.01 17.81 4.23
N GLY A 156 -8.31 18.93 4.00
CA GLY A 156 -8.96 20.24 3.86
C GLY A 156 -9.94 20.30 2.69
N VAL A 157 -9.64 19.63 1.56
CA VAL A 157 -10.56 19.53 0.41
C VAL A 157 -11.81 18.71 0.76
N ILE A 158 -11.66 17.60 1.48
CA ILE A 158 -12.80 16.78 1.92
C ILE A 158 -13.67 17.57 2.91
N ALA A 159 -13.07 18.16 3.94
CA ALA A 159 -13.78 18.94 4.96
C ALA A 159 -14.55 20.12 4.36
N ALA A 160 -13.94 20.86 3.43
CA ALA A 160 -14.62 21.95 2.73
C ALA A 160 -15.80 21.45 1.89
N GLY A 161 -15.66 20.30 1.21
CA GLY A 161 -16.73 19.70 0.43
C GLY A 161 -17.92 19.22 1.28
N GLU A 162 -17.65 18.64 2.44
CA GLU A 162 -18.70 18.22 3.39
C GLU A 162 -19.44 19.41 4.01
N THR A 163 -18.74 20.52 4.26
CA THR A 163 -19.35 21.72 4.85
C THR A 163 -20.21 22.50 3.86
N THR A 164 -19.85 22.49 2.58
CA THR A 164 -20.50 23.33 1.56
C THR A 164 -21.73 22.72 0.89
N GLY A 165 -22.04 21.44 1.14
CA GLY A 165 -23.31 20.82 0.75
C GLY A 165 -23.72 21.12 -0.71
N ALA A 166 -22.97 20.62 -1.69
CA ALA A 166 -23.33 20.62 -3.11
C ALA A 166 -23.55 21.99 -3.80
N VAL A 167 -22.46 22.64 -4.21
CA VAL A 167 -22.18 23.01 -5.63
C VAL A 167 -20.65 23.04 -5.77
N TRP A 168 -20.00 21.88 -5.87
CA TRP A 168 -18.59 21.84 -6.25
C TRP A 168 -18.49 21.93 -7.78
N THR A 169 -18.20 23.11 -8.30
CA THR A 169 -17.68 23.23 -9.67
C THR A 169 -16.21 22.84 -9.61
N ALA A 170 -15.85 21.75 -10.28
CA ALA A 170 -14.45 21.42 -10.51
C ALA A 170 -13.73 22.69 -10.96
N PRO A 171 -12.52 23.01 -10.45
CA PRO A 171 -11.75 24.10 -11.04
C PRO A 171 -11.59 23.75 -12.51
N ALA A 172 -12.25 24.55 -13.37
CA ALA A 172 -12.03 24.49 -14.80
C ALA A 172 -10.52 24.46 -14.98
N ALA A 173 -10.02 23.49 -15.74
CA ALA A 173 -8.61 23.36 -16.04
C ALA A 173 -8.13 24.70 -16.63
N ALA A 174 -7.67 25.61 -15.78
CA ALA A 174 -7.11 26.89 -16.14
C ALA A 174 -5.67 26.65 -16.55
N GLY A 175 -5.52 25.84 -17.59
CA GLY A 175 -4.35 25.76 -18.43
C GLY A 175 -4.75 26.20 -19.83
N PRO A 176 -3.86 26.88 -20.58
CA PRO A 176 -4.14 27.32 -21.94
C PRO A 176 -4.67 26.16 -22.80
N ALA A 177 -5.64 26.46 -23.64
CA ALA A 177 -6.46 25.52 -24.41
C ALA A 177 -5.68 24.56 -25.34
N ASP A 178 -4.38 24.75 -25.51
CA ASP A 178 -3.54 24.01 -26.45
C ASP A 178 -2.92 22.72 -25.87
N LEU A 179 -3.19 22.39 -24.60
CA LEU A 179 -2.85 21.08 -24.01
C LEU A 179 -4.08 20.20 -23.72
N ALA A 180 -5.28 20.65 -24.14
CA ALA A 180 -6.50 19.85 -24.09
C ALA A 180 -6.51 18.82 -25.24
N GLY A 181 -5.59 17.85 -25.18
CA GLY A 181 -5.71 16.63 -25.99
C GLY A 181 -6.97 15.85 -25.59
N PRO A 182 -7.60 15.11 -26.51
CA PRO A 182 -8.84 14.40 -26.26
C PRO A 182 -8.57 13.19 -25.37
N ALA A 183 -8.55 13.38 -24.05
CA ALA A 183 -8.64 12.30 -23.10
C ALA A 183 -10.11 11.87 -22.99
N ALA A 184 -10.60 11.23 -24.05
CA ALA A 184 -11.79 10.40 -23.96
C ALA A 184 -11.55 9.39 -22.84
N ALA A 185 -12.46 9.36 -21.88
CA ALA A 185 -12.50 8.39 -20.80
C ALA A 185 -12.46 6.98 -21.40
N VAL A 186 -11.34 6.30 -21.21
CA VAL A 186 -11.27 4.84 -21.24
C VAL A 186 -11.32 4.43 -19.77
N ASP A 187 -12.43 3.82 -19.36
CA ASP A 187 -12.73 3.35 -18.00
C ASP A 187 -13.20 4.39 -16.96
N GLY A 188 -14.05 5.36 -17.33
CA GLY A 188 -14.93 6.08 -16.39
C GLY A 188 -14.27 6.96 -15.30
N ALA A 189 -12.94 7.02 -15.23
CA ALA A 189 -12.22 7.88 -14.30
C ALA A 189 -11.91 9.21 -15.00
N GLY A 190 -12.74 10.24 -14.73
CA GLY A 190 -12.39 11.62 -15.03
C GLY A 190 -11.13 12.09 -14.27
N PRO A 191 -10.58 13.28 -14.56
CA PRO A 191 -9.51 13.84 -13.75
C PRO A 191 -9.97 13.86 -12.29
N ALA A 192 -9.16 13.28 -11.39
CA ALA A 192 -9.55 13.04 -10.01
C ALA A 192 -9.88 14.36 -9.30
N ALA A 193 -11.18 14.66 -9.19
CA ALA A 193 -11.66 15.42 -8.06
C ALA A 193 -11.18 14.66 -6.81
N LEU A 194 -10.22 15.22 -6.08
CA LEU A 194 -9.72 14.61 -4.84
C LEU A 194 -10.87 14.31 -3.87
N TRP A 195 -11.96 15.06 -3.99
CA TRP A 195 -13.23 14.81 -3.33
C TRP A 195 -14.38 15.32 -4.21
N ASP A 196 -15.48 14.58 -4.26
CA ASP A 196 -16.75 15.03 -4.80
C ASP A 196 -17.88 14.58 -3.84
N PRO A 197 -18.49 15.52 -3.09
CA PRO A 197 -19.55 15.19 -2.13
C PRO A 197 -20.84 14.70 -2.81
N SER A 198 -20.99 14.95 -4.13
CA SER A 198 -22.13 14.49 -4.93
C SER A 198 -21.91 13.14 -5.62
N ALA A 199 -20.67 12.64 -5.62
CA ALA A 199 -20.36 11.33 -6.20
C ALA A 199 -21.04 10.18 -5.45
N SER A 200 -21.05 9.00 -6.07
CA SER A 200 -21.60 7.82 -5.43
C SER A 200 -20.84 7.50 -4.13
N VAL A 201 -21.52 6.86 -3.17
CA VAL A 201 -20.89 6.41 -1.92
C VAL A 201 -19.66 5.53 -2.19
N GLN A 202 -19.68 4.72 -3.25
CA GLN A 202 -18.55 3.87 -3.61
C GLN A 202 -17.35 4.69 -4.08
N ASP A 203 -17.56 5.73 -4.88
CA ASP A 203 -16.49 6.61 -5.37
C ASP A 203 -15.89 7.44 -4.23
N GLN A 204 -16.74 7.94 -3.32
CA GLN A 204 -16.30 8.61 -2.10
C GLN A 204 -15.45 7.69 -1.23
N TRP A 205 -15.86 6.42 -1.06
CA TRP A 205 -15.08 5.44 -0.33
C TRP A 205 -13.70 5.19 -0.96
N VAL A 206 -13.58 5.23 -2.28
CA VAL A 206 -12.26 5.08 -2.94
C VAL A 206 -11.32 6.21 -2.50
N SER A 207 -11.78 7.46 -2.47
CA SER A 207 -10.99 8.60 -1.99
C SER A 207 -10.67 8.51 -0.49
N LEU A 208 -11.66 8.20 0.36
CA LEU A 208 -11.45 8.09 1.82
C LEU A 208 -10.48 6.96 2.18
N ARG A 209 -10.58 5.80 1.50
CA ARG A 209 -9.63 4.68 1.67
C ARG A 209 -8.22 5.06 1.24
N ALA A 210 -8.09 5.83 0.16
CA ALA A 210 -6.79 6.33 -0.27
C ALA A 210 -6.20 7.30 0.77
N VAL A 211 -6.99 8.22 1.32
CA VAL A 211 -6.57 9.11 2.41
C VAL A 211 -6.12 8.33 3.64
N ALA A 212 -6.91 7.34 4.09
CA ALA A 212 -6.52 6.46 5.19
C ALA A 212 -5.21 5.71 4.91
N GLY A 213 -5.02 5.24 3.67
CA GLY A 213 -3.78 4.61 3.23
C GLY A 213 -2.58 5.56 3.25
N LEU A 214 -2.77 6.83 2.88
CA LEU A 214 -1.72 7.84 2.88
C LEU A 214 -1.32 8.22 4.32
N ALA A 215 -2.29 8.35 5.22
CA ALA A 215 -2.06 8.55 6.65
C ALA A 215 -1.27 7.38 7.27
N ALA A 216 -1.68 6.15 6.97
CA ALA A 216 -0.96 4.94 7.36
C ALA A 216 0.47 4.88 6.80
N LEU A 217 0.68 5.30 5.54
CA LEU A 217 1.99 5.39 4.91
C LEU A 217 2.88 6.41 5.64
N ALA A 218 2.38 7.62 5.89
CA ALA A 218 3.12 8.66 6.61
C ALA A 218 3.54 8.18 8.00
N LYS A 219 2.62 7.58 8.76
CA LYS A 219 2.88 7.03 10.10
C LYS A 219 3.95 5.92 10.08
N THR A 220 3.88 5.04 9.07
CA THR A 220 4.86 3.96 8.89
C THR A 220 6.24 4.51 8.54
N LEU A 221 6.32 5.50 7.65
CA LEU A 221 7.59 6.14 7.29
C LEU A 221 8.20 6.89 8.49
N THR A 222 7.40 7.55 9.32
CA THR A 222 7.86 8.15 10.59
C THR A 222 8.47 7.10 11.50
N ALA A 223 7.82 5.95 11.66
CA ALA A 223 8.36 4.85 12.46
C ALA A 223 9.68 4.31 11.86
N VAL A 224 9.80 4.24 10.53
CA VAL A 224 11.06 3.86 9.86
C VAL A 224 12.15 4.88 10.12
N TYR A 225 11.85 6.18 10.00
CA TYR A 225 12.81 7.25 10.25
C TYR A 225 13.37 7.14 11.68
N GLU A 226 12.50 7.13 12.69
CA GLU A 226 12.90 7.09 14.10
C GLU A 226 13.63 5.80 14.46
N ASP A 227 13.22 4.66 13.90
CA ASP A 227 13.94 3.39 14.09
C ASP A 227 15.35 3.43 13.46
N SER A 228 15.48 4.04 12.29
CA SER A 228 16.75 4.12 11.56
C SER A 228 17.75 5.13 12.17
N THR A 229 17.26 6.20 12.79
CA THR A 229 18.09 7.22 13.45
C THR A 229 18.31 6.92 14.93
N GLY A 230 17.46 6.10 15.54
CA GLY A 230 17.46 5.84 16.98
C GLY A 230 16.95 7.02 17.81
N THR A 231 16.41 8.07 17.17
CA THR A 231 15.96 9.29 17.84
C THR A 231 14.53 9.64 17.43
N PRO A 232 13.65 10.01 18.38
CA PRO A 232 12.32 10.47 18.05
C PRO A 232 12.40 11.76 17.23
N TRP A 233 11.57 11.88 16.20
CA TRP A 233 11.50 13.08 15.40
C TRP A 233 10.57 14.10 16.07
N ALA A 234 10.99 15.36 16.19
CA ALA A 234 10.19 16.43 16.79
C ALA A 234 8.79 16.57 16.13
N GLY A 235 8.71 16.43 14.80
CA GLY A 235 7.44 16.43 14.06
C GLY A 235 6.67 15.11 14.11
N GLY A 236 7.23 14.07 14.72
CA GLY A 236 6.66 12.72 14.72
C GLY A 236 5.42 12.58 15.60
N GLY A 237 5.33 13.32 16.71
CA GLY A 237 4.13 13.37 17.54
C GLY A 237 2.93 13.99 16.81
N PRO A 238 3.04 15.26 16.37
CA PRO A 238 1.99 15.93 15.60
C PRO A 238 1.58 15.18 14.33
N LEU A 239 2.52 14.59 13.59
CA LEU A 239 2.19 13.80 12.40
C LEU A 239 1.35 12.56 12.74
N ARG A 240 1.69 11.83 13.82
CA ARG A 240 0.90 10.67 14.25
C ARG A 240 -0.52 11.08 14.62
N ALA A 241 -0.68 12.18 15.35
CA ALA A 241 -1.98 12.74 15.70
C ALA A 241 -2.79 13.11 14.45
N LEU A 242 -2.16 13.80 13.47
CA LEU A 242 -2.79 14.09 12.18
C LEU A 242 -3.22 12.82 11.43
N ALA A 243 -2.36 11.81 11.38
CA ALA A 243 -2.65 10.56 10.67
C ALA A 243 -3.79 9.80 11.34
N GLU A 244 -3.84 9.76 12.68
CA GLU A 244 -4.93 9.16 13.45
C GLU A 244 -6.25 9.92 13.23
N ALA A 245 -6.23 11.24 13.40
CA ALA A 245 -7.40 12.09 13.14
C ALA A 245 -7.91 11.94 11.70
N ALA A 246 -7.02 11.89 10.70
CA ALA A 246 -7.41 11.70 9.31
C ALA A 246 -8.05 10.32 9.05
N MET A 247 -7.54 9.25 9.67
CA MET A 247 -8.13 7.91 9.54
C MET A 247 -9.49 7.83 10.23
N ASP A 248 -9.63 8.44 11.42
CA ASP A 248 -10.90 8.47 12.16
C ASP A 248 -11.95 9.30 11.43
N TYR A 249 -11.57 10.48 10.92
CA TYR A 249 -12.44 11.31 10.11
C TYR A 249 -12.87 10.60 8.81
N ALA A 250 -11.94 9.93 8.13
CA ALA A 250 -12.27 9.15 6.94
C ALA A 250 -13.26 8.00 7.22
N ASP A 251 -13.15 7.35 8.39
CA ASP A 251 -14.10 6.34 8.84
C ASP A 251 -15.48 6.95 9.11
N GLN A 252 -15.52 8.10 9.80
CA GLN A 252 -16.78 8.77 10.15
C GLN A 252 -17.54 9.28 8.93
N VAL A 253 -16.86 10.01 8.02
CA VAL A 253 -17.44 10.47 6.75
C VAL A 253 -17.89 9.27 5.91
N GLY A 254 -17.06 8.23 5.82
CA GLY A 254 -17.38 7.02 5.07
C GLY A 254 -18.61 6.28 5.59
N LEU A 255 -18.83 6.30 6.90
CA LEU A 255 -19.98 5.69 7.57
C LEU A 255 -21.19 6.64 7.66
N ARG A 256 -21.12 7.84 7.06
CA ARG A 256 -22.17 8.87 7.10
C ARG A 256 -22.60 9.21 8.54
N LEU A 257 -21.64 9.19 9.45
CA LEU A 257 -21.84 9.71 10.79
C LEU A 257 -21.79 11.24 10.69
N ASP A 258 -22.60 11.94 11.49
CA ASP A 258 -22.42 13.38 11.71
C ASP A 258 -21.07 13.58 12.42
N GLY A 259 -20.00 13.63 11.61
CA GLY A 259 -18.64 13.80 12.07
C GLY A 259 -18.45 15.23 12.59
N PRO A 260 -17.58 15.44 13.60
CA PRO A 260 -17.22 16.77 14.01
C PRO A 260 -16.54 17.50 12.85
N PRO A 261 -16.57 18.84 12.83
CA PRO A 261 -15.81 19.61 11.85
C PRO A 261 -14.33 19.21 11.90
N TRP A 262 -13.67 19.22 10.74
CA TRP A 262 -12.23 18.95 10.69
C TRP A 262 -11.46 20.05 11.42
N GLU A 263 -10.67 19.66 12.41
CA GLU A 263 -9.76 20.53 13.13
C GLU A 263 -8.32 20.26 12.69
N ASP A 264 -7.61 21.30 12.27
CA ASP A 264 -6.21 21.17 11.90
C ASP A 264 -5.33 20.92 13.14
N ILE A 265 -4.40 19.97 13.01
CA ILE A 265 -3.47 19.61 14.08
C ILE A 265 -2.29 20.58 14.11
N GLU A 266 -2.09 21.25 15.25
CA GLU A 266 -0.95 22.14 15.48
C GLU A 266 0.39 21.41 15.46
N GLY A 267 1.45 22.10 15.03
CA GLY A 267 2.82 21.58 15.06
C GLY A 267 3.15 20.58 13.94
N VAL A 268 2.23 20.32 13.02
CA VAL A 268 2.55 19.56 11.80
C VAL A 268 3.44 20.41 10.89
N PRO A 269 4.65 19.92 10.53
CA PRO A 269 5.58 20.72 9.74
C PRO A 269 5.02 21.01 8.34
N PRO A 270 4.96 22.29 7.92
CA PRO A 270 4.50 22.63 6.59
C PRO A 270 5.53 22.16 5.55
N ALA A 271 5.07 21.55 4.45
CA ALA A 271 5.92 21.32 3.29
C ALA A 271 5.59 22.34 2.19
N ALA A 272 6.60 23.08 1.74
CA ALA A 272 6.48 24.00 0.62
C ALA A 272 6.47 23.20 -0.71
N LEU A 273 5.32 22.65 -1.07
CA LEU A 273 5.10 21.94 -2.33
C LEU A 273 4.05 22.68 -3.15
N GLY A 274 4.34 22.87 -4.45
CA GLY A 274 3.38 23.47 -5.38
C GLY A 274 2.10 22.63 -5.50
N LEU A 275 0.96 23.30 -5.64
CA LEU A 275 -0.37 22.66 -5.70
C LEU A 275 -0.46 21.59 -6.81
N ASP A 276 0.15 21.84 -7.97
CA ASP A 276 0.17 20.88 -9.09
C ASP A 276 0.90 19.58 -8.74
N ARG A 277 1.96 19.68 -7.94
CA ARG A 277 2.72 18.51 -7.50
C ARG A 277 1.92 17.71 -6.47
N LEU A 278 1.27 18.40 -5.53
CA LEU A 278 0.39 17.76 -4.54
C LEU A 278 -0.78 17.02 -5.24
N GLY A 279 -1.41 17.66 -6.23
CA GLY A 279 -2.49 17.04 -7.02
C GLY A 279 -2.04 15.80 -7.78
N ARG A 280 -0.89 15.85 -8.47
CA ARG A 280 -0.33 14.68 -9.18
C ARG A 280 0.03 13.53 -8.24
N LEU A 281 0.58 13.83 -7.06
CA LEU A 281 0.90 12.82 -6.05
C LEU A 281 -0.36 12.14 -5.51
N ALA A 282 -1.36 12.93 -5.16
CA ALA A 282 -2.64 12.41 -4.68
C ALA A 282 -3.32 11.54 -5.74
N ALA A 283 -3.34 11.98 -7.01
CA ALA A 283 -3.90 11.20 -8.12
C ALA A 283 -3.13 9.89 -8.36
N ALA A 284 -1.79 9.91 -8.30
CA ALA A 284 -0.97 8.71 -8.45
C ALA A 284 -1.21 7.71 -7.30
N TRP A 285 -1.34 8.21 -6.07
CA TRP A 285 -1.66 7.42 -4.90
C TRP A 285 -3.06 6.80 -4.99
N LEU A 286 -4.08 7.60 -5.34
CA LEU A 286 -5.45 7.15 -5.57
C LEU A 286 -5.51 6.03 -6.60
N THR A 287 -4.84 6.24 -7.74
CA THR A 287 -4.78 5.26 -8.84
C THR A 287 -4.12 3.95 -8.41
N PHE A 288 -3.07 4.03 -7.59
CA PHE A 288 -2.44 2.84 -7.01
C PHE A 288 -3.37 2.13 -6.01
N CYS A 289 -4.06 2.87 -5.15
CA CYS A 289 -4.99 2.32 -4.16
C CYS A 289 -6.22 1.68 -4.79
N ALA A 290 -6.74 2.24 -5.89
CA ALA A 290 -7.90 1.69 -6.60
C ALA A 290 -7.56 0.44 -7.44
N ALA A 291 -6.30 0.28 -7.85
CA ALA A 291 -5.92 -0.82 -8.73
C ALA A 291 -5.92 -2.20 -8.01
N PRO A 292 -6.33 -3.28 -8.69
CA PRO A 292 -6.17 -4.64 -8.17
C PRO A 292 -4.71 -4.99 -7.86
N SER A 293 -4.47 -5.71 -6.77
CA SER A 293 -3.13 -6.19 -6.43
C SER A 293 -2.73 -7.42 -7.27
N PRO A 294 -1.49 -7.49 -7.81
CA PRO A 294 -0.38 -6.53 -7.66
C PRO A 294 -0.39 -5.40 -8.72
N ALA A 295 -0.05 -4.17 -8.32
CA ALA A 295 0.00 -2.98 -9.19
C ALA A 295 1.40 -2.33 -9.28
N PRO A 296 2.44 -3.04 -9.77
CA PRO A 296 3.84 -2.61 -9.65
C PRO A 296 4.21 -1.37 -10.46
N ARG A 297 3.54 -1.12 -11.60
CA ARG A 297 3.76 0.06 -12.45
C ARG A 297 3.21 1.33 -11.79
N ARG A 298 1.98 1.27 -11.26
CA ARG A 298 1.34 2.38 -10.54
C ARG A 298 2.09 2.72 -9.26
N LEU A 299 2.52 1.70 -8.52
CA LEU A 299 3.37 1.89 -7.35
C LEU A 299 4.70 2.57 -7.71
N ARG A 300 5.33 2.18 -8.82
CA ARG A 300 6.57 2.81 -9.28
C ARG A 300 6.34 4.30 -9.59
N ALA A 301 5.30 4.62 -10.34
CA ALA A 301 4.97 6.01 -10.68
C ALA A 301 4.74 6.88 -9.43
N PHE A 302 4.02 6.37 -8.43
CA PHE A 302 3.85 7.05 -7.15
C PHE A 302 5.20 7.28 -6.43
N VAL A 303 6.03 6.24 -6.29
CA VAL A 303 7.33 6.34 -5.61
C VAL A 303 8.28 7.31 -6.34
N GLU A 304 8.28 7.30 -7.67
CA GLU A 304 9.08 8.24 -8.48
C GLU A 304 8.65 9.69 -8.26
N LEU A 305 7.34 9.99 -8.25
CA LEU A 305 6.83 11.34 -7.97
C LEU A 305 7.10 11.78 -6.52
N LEU A 306 7.07 10.84 -5.58
CA LEU A 306 7.28 11.11 -4.15
C LEU A 306 8.75 11.43 -3.83
N THR A 307 9.67 10.85 -4.60
CA THR A 307 11.12 10.91 -4.30
C THR A 307 11.95 11.72 -5.29
N GLY A 308 11.42 12.03 -6.48
CA GLY A 308 12.05 12.93 -7.46
C GLY A 308 11.65 14.38 -7.22
#